data_AF-A0A2X1Q520-F1
#
_entry.id   AF-A0A2X1Q520-F1
#
_cell.length_a   1.000
_cell.length_b   1.000
_cell.length_c   1.000
_cell.angle_alpha   90.00
_cell.angle_beta   90.00
_cell.angle_gamma   90.00
#
_symmetry.space_group_name_H-M   'P 1'
#
loop_
_entity.id
_entity.type
_entity.pdbx_description
1 polymer ?
#
loop_
_entity_poly.entity_id
_entity_poly.type
_entity_poly.pdbx_seq_one_letter_code
_entity_poly.pdbx_strand_id
1 'polypeptide(L)' 'MIVYGCAFDFFNISGSVFVEKEVRPEIRASAQGMFLMMTNGFGCILGGMVSGKVVEHFTSRGSLTGRACG' A
#
# COMPACT_ATOMS: atom_id res chain seq x y z
N MET A 1 9.29 12.93 7.86
CA MET A 1 8.39 12.97 6.68
C MET A 1 9.12 13.01 5.33
N ILE A 2 10.37 13.48 5.25
CA ILE A 2 11.15 13.49 3.99
C ILE A 2 11.57 12.09 3.53
N VAL A 3 12.10 11.26 4.43
CA VAL A 3 12.58 9.90 4.08
C VAL A 3 11.45 9.01 3.56
N TYR A 4 10.26 9.11 4.17
CA TYR A 4 9.07 8.38 3.71
C TYR A 4 8.64 8.85 2.31
N GLY A 5 8.61 10.16 2.06
CA GLY A 5 8.29 10.73 0.76
C GLY A 5 9.28 10.29 -0.33
N CYS A 6 10.59 10.37 -0.06
CA CYS A 6 11.62 9.91 -0.99
C CYS A 6 11.51 8.40 -1.28
N ALA A 7 11.29 7.56 -0.26
CA ALA A 7 11.15 6.12 -0.45
C ALA A 7 9.90 5.76 -1.26
N PHE A 8 8.78 6.47 -1.00
CA PHE A 8 7.52 6.27 -1.70
C PHE A 8 7.61 6.71 -3.17
N ASP A 9 8.23 7.85 -3.45
CA ASP A 9 8.40 8.36 -4.81
C ASP A 9 9.34 7.44 -5.63
N PHE A 10 10.43 6.98 -5.01
CA PHE A 10 11.33 5.99 -5.61
C PHE A 10 10.58 4.70 -5.96
N PHE A 11 9.76 4.17 -5.06
CA PHE A 11 9.03 2.92 -5.29
C PHE A 11 8.03 3.05 -6.45
N ASN A 12 7.26 4.14 -6.49
CA ASN A 12 6.26 4.34 -7.52
C ASN A 12 6.89 4.62 -8.91
N ILE A 13 7.96 5.42 -8.99
CA ILE A 13 8.64 5.70 -10.25
C ILE A 13 9.43 4.50 -10.76
N SER A 14 10.23 3.85 -9.89
CA SER A 14 11.06 2.70 -10.32
C SER A 14 10.22 1.52 -10.79
N GLY A 15 9.11 1.23 -10.11
CA GLY A 15 8.19 0.18 -10.51
C GLY A 15 7.45 0.49 -11.80
N SER A 16 7.07 1.76 -12.03
CA SER A 16 6.45 2.18 -13.29
C SER A 16 7.40 2.00 -14.49
N VAL A 17 8.70 2.28 -14.32
CA VAL A 17 9.74 2.06 -15.34
C VAL A 17 9.99 0.57 -15.58
N PHE A 18 9.96 -0.25 -14.53
CA PHE A 18 10.10 -1.70 -14.65
C PHE A 18 8.93 -2.33 -15.42
N VAL A 19 7.70 -1.98 -15.04
CA VAL A 19 6.47 -2.43 -15.73
C VAL A 19 6.47 -1.99 -17.19
N GLU A 20 6.94 -0.78 -17.47
CA GLU A 20 7.05 -0.28 -18.83
C GLU A 20 8.04 -1.11 -19.68
N LYS A 21 9.16 -1.57 -19.11
CA LYS A 21 10.13 -2.41 -19.82
C LYS A 21 9.66 -3.84 -20.06
N GLU A 22 8.89 -4.40 -19.14
CA GLU A 22 8.45 -5.80 -19.21
C GLU A 22 7.18 -5.99 -20.05
N VAL A 23 6.35 -4.96 -20.16
CA VAL A 23 5.01 -5.04 -20.73
C VAL A 23 4.96 -4.51 -22.17
N ARG A 24 4.23 -5.24 -23.04
CA ARG A 24 3.99 -4.85 -24.44
C ARG A 24 3.41 -3.43 -24.54
N PRO A 25 3.82 -2.64 -25.55
CA PRO A 25 3.47 -1.21 -25.66
C PRO A 25 1.96 -0.94 -25.67
N GLU A 26 1.17 -1.89 -26.19
CA GLU A 26 -0.29 -1.83 -26.27
C GLU A 26 -1.00 -1.76 -24.90
N ILE A 27 -0.39 -2.32 -23.84
CA ILE A 27 -1.01 -2.44 -22.50
C ILE A 27 -0.24 -1.70 -21.40
N ARG A 28 0.77 -0.90 -21.75
CA ARG A 28 1.60 -0.14 -20.79
C ARG A 28 0.79 0.78 -19.89
N ALA A 29 -0.17 1.52 -20.45
CA ALA A 29 -0.99 2.47 -19.70
C ALA A 29 -1.85 1.77 -18.63
N SER A 30 -2.47 0.63 -18.97
CA SER A 30 -3.23 -0.18 -18.02
C SER A 30 -2.33 -0.83 -16.97
N ALA A 31 -1.13 -1.28 -17.34
CA ALA A 31 -0.20 -1.91 -16.43
C ALA A 31 0.38 -0.93 -15.40
N GLN A 32 0.70 0.31 -15.81
CA GLN A 32 1.12 1.37 -14.90
C GLN A 32 0.00 1.75 -13.91
N GLY A 33 -1.23 1.89 -14.39
CA GLY A 33 -2.39 2.13 -13.52
C GLY A 33 -2.64 0.99 -12.53
N MET A 34 -2.50 -0.25 -12.97
CA MET A 34 -2.65 -1.43 -12.12
C MET A 34 -1.54 -1.50 -11.05
N PHE A 35 -0.30 -1.20 -11.43
CA PHE A 35 0.84 -1.13 -10.49
C PHE A 35 0.59 -0.09 -9.39
N LEU A 36 0.17 1.12 -9.77
CA LEU A 36 -0.12 2.20 -8.83
C LEU A 36 -1.28 1.85 -7.87
N MET A 37 -2.31 1.17 -8.38
CA MET A 37 -3.43 0.70 -7.58
C MET A 37 -3.03 -0.43 -6.62
N MET A 38 -2.06 -1.26 -6.99
CA MET A 38 -1.55 -2.34 -6.15
C MET A 38 -0.77 -1.79 -4.95
N THR A 39 0.07 -0.77 -5.15
CA THR A 39 0.83 -0.12 -4.08
C THR A 39 -0.01 0.78 -3.19
N ASN A 40 -0.85 1.63 -3.78
CA ASN A 40 -1.57 2.66 -3.03
C ASN A 40 -2.97 2.23 -2.58
N GLY A 41 -3.66 1.45 -3.42
CA GLY A 41 -4.98 0.93 -3.08
C GLY A 41 -4.88 -0.32 -2.24
N PHE A 42 -4.38 -1.41 -2.85
CA PHE A 42 -4.40 -2.72 -2.22
C PHE A 42 -3.46 -2.81 -1.01
N GLY A 43 -2.28 -2.19 -1.10
CA GLY A 43 -1.33 -2.10 0.02
C GLY A 43 -1.93 -1.41 1.24
N CYS A 44 -2.74 -0.36 1.05
CA CYS A 44 -3.40 0.33 2.16
C CYS A 44 -4.51 -0.52 2.78
N ILE A 45 -5.33 -1.19 1.96
CA ILE A 45 -6.43 -2.05 2.43
C ILE A 45 -5.87 -3.22 3.25
N LEU A 46 -4.88 -3.95 2.71
CA LEU A 46 -4.23 -5.05 3.42
C LEU A 46 -3.48 -4.56 4.66
N GLY A 47 -2.74 -3.45 4.55
CA GLY A 47 -2.00 -2.87 5.66
C GLY A 47 -2.91 -2.48 6.83
N GLY A 48 -4.09 -1.92 6.53
CA GLY A 48 -5.12 -1.59 7.52
C GLY A 48 -5.72 -2.83 8.16
N MET A 49 -6.07 -3.85 7.37
CA MET A 49 -6.61 -5.12 7.88
C MET A 49 -5.61 -5.86 8.78
N VAL A 50 -4.35 -5.94 8.36
CA VAL A 50 -3.27 -6.60 9.12
C VAL A 50 -2.95 -5.80 10.38
N SER A 51 -2.85 -4.47 10.30
CA SER A 51 -2.64 -3.62 11.47
C SER A 51 -3.78 -3.76 12.48
N GLY A 52 -5.03 -3.82 12.02
CA GLY A 52 -6.19 -4.06 12.89
C GLY A 52 -6.09 -5.39 13.63
N LYS A 53 -5.78 -6.49 12.92
CA LYS A 53 -5.58 -7.82 13.54
C LYS A 53 -4.39 -7.89 14.49
N VAL A 54 -3.28 -7.23 14.14
CA VAL A 54 -2.08 -7.17 14.99
C VAL A 54 -2.41 -6.43 16.28
N VAL A 55 -3.03 -5.26 16.19
CA VAL A 55 -3.44 -4.48 17.38
C VAL A 55 -4.41 -5.28 18.24
N GLU A 56 -5.38 -5.97 17.65
CA GLU A 56 -6.33 -6.80 18.39
C GLU A 56 -5.66 -7.99 19.09
N HIS A 57 -4.70 -8.65 18.44
CA HIS A 57 -3.94 -9.76 19.03
C HIS A 57 -3.03 -9.29 20.18
N PHE A 58 -2.33 -8.16 20.02
CA PHE A 58 -1.44 -7.62 21.06
C PHE A 58 -2.18 -6.89 22.19
N THR A 59 -3.42 -6.43 21.96
CA THR A 59 -4.26 -5.75 22.97
C THR A 59 -5.13 -6.72 23.77
N SER A 60 -5.16 -8.00 23.39
CA SER A 60 -5.85 -9.06 24.13
C SER A 60 -5.10 -9.48 25.40
N ARG A 61 -4.95 -8.54 26.34
CA ARG A 61 -4.79 -8.78 27.78
C ARG A 61 -4.99 -7.57 28.70
N GLY A 62 -5.51 -6.46 28.19
CA GLY A 62 -6.02 -5.40 29.07
C GLY A 62 -5.95 -4.02 28.46
N SER A 63 -7.00 -3.63 27.75
CA SER A 63 -7.47 -2.23 27.66
C SER A 63 -8.81 -2.23 26.94
N LEU A 64 -9.85 -2.15 27.74
CA LEU A 64 -11.19 -1.75 27.37
C LEU A 64 -11.20 -0.48 26.49
N THR A 65 -12.20 -0.42 25.60
CA THR A 65 -13.00 0.79 25.34
C THR A 65 -12.41 1.89 24.46
N GLY A 66 -12.99 2.02 23.26
CA GLY A 66 -13.20 3.35 22.66
C GLY A 66 -13.05 3.43 21.14
N ARG A 67 -14.18 3.27 20.42
CA ARG A 67 -14.56 4.02 19.21
C ARG A 67 -13.47 4.36 18.18
N ALA A 68 -13.50 3.68 17.03
CA ALA A 68 -13.02 4.26 15.76
C ALA A 68 -13.83 3.78 14.55
N CYS A 69 -15.11 3.45 14.74
CA CYS A 69 -16.08 3.39 13.65
C CYS A 69 -17.05 4.56 13.86
N GLY A 70 -16.89 5.60 13.04
CA GLY A 70 -17.64 6.85 13.05
C GLY A 70 -17.14 7.71 11.91
#